data_AF-A0A529U9S3-F1
#
_entry.id   AF-A0A529U9S3-F1
#
_cell.length_a   1.000
_cell.length_b   1.000
_cell.length_c   1.000
_cell.angle_alpha   90.00
_cell.angle_beta   90.00
_cell.angle_gamma   90.00
#
_symmetry.space_group_name_H-M   'P 1'
#
loop_
_entity.id
_entity.type
_entity.pdbx_description
1 polymer ?
#
loop_
_entity_poly.entity_id
_entity_poly.type
_entity_poly.pdbx_seq_one_letter_code
_entity_poly.pdbx_strand_id
1 'polypeptide(L)'
;IILQMDFLDSDAPQKLAEALGGQPDVVLSDMAAPTTGHRRTDHLRTMHLCEVAADFALHVLKPGGHFLAKTFQGGAENELLSLLKQNFRSVHHVKPPASRDESVELYLLAKEFKG
;
A
#
# COMPACT_ATOMS: atom_id res chain seq x y z
N ILE A 1 -16.62 -7.26 8.38
CA ILE A 1 -16.60 -8.44 7.47
C ILE A 1 -15.16 -8.88 7.35
N ILE A 2 -14.88 -10.18 7.31
CA ILE A 2 -13.53 -10.72 7.08
C ILE A 2 -13.62 -11.63 5.87
N LEU A 3 -12.76 -11.39 4.88
CA LEU A 3 -12.60 -12.25 3.71
C LEU A 3 -11.23 -12.92 3.81
N GLN A 4 -11.19 -14.24 3.63
CA GLN A 4 -9.95 -15.00 3.55
C GLN A 4 -9.74 -15.39 2.09
N MET A 5 -8.82 -14.71 1.41
CA MET A 5 -8.47 -14.95 0.01
C MET A 5 -7.09 -14.37 -0.31
N ASP A 6 -6.56 -14.68 -1.49
CA ASP A 6 -5.38 -13.99 -2.01
C ASP A 6 -5.83 -12.62 -2.56
N PHE A 7 -5.14 -11.56 -2.14
CA PHE A 7 -5.42 -10.22 -2.62
C PHE A 7 -5.00 -10.02 -4.09
N LEU A 8 -4.11 -10.88 -4.59
CA LEU A 8 -3.68 -10.88 -5.99
C LEU A 8 -4.63 -11.63 -6.91
N ASP A 9 -5.65 -12.32 -6.38
CA ASP A 9 -6.68 -12.93 -7.22
C ASP A 9 -7.47 -11.86 -7.96
N SER A 10 -7.77 -12.11 -9.24
CA SER A 10 -8.43 -11.14 -10.11
C SER A 10 -9.82 -10.70 -9.62
N ASP A 11 -10.48 -11.51 -8.80
CA ASP A 11 -11.80 -11.22 -8.23
C ASP A 11 -11.75 -10.58 -6.82
N ALA A 12 -10.56 -10.48 -6.22
CA ALA A 12 -10.39 -9.93 -4.87
C ALA A 12 -10.80 -8.45 -4.76
N PRO A 13 -10.39 -7.55 -5.68
CA PRO A 13 -10.80 -6.14 -5.62
C PRO A 13 -12.31 -5.97 -5.64
N GLN A 14 -13.00 -6.70 -6.51
CA GLN A 14 -14.46 -6.63 -6.63
C GLN A 14 -15.15 -7.13 -5.36
N LYS A 15 -14.75 -8.30 -4.85
CA LYS A 15 -15.31 -8.87 -3.61
C LYS A 15 -15.11 -7.94 -2.40
N LEU A 16 -13.97 -7.28 -2.32
CA LEU A 16 -13.69 -6.29 -1.28
C LEU A 16 -14.56 -5.04 -1.42
N ALA A 17 -14.70 -4.50 -2.64
CA ALA A 17 -15.55 -3.34 -2.89
C ALA A 17 -17.03 -3.63 -2.55
N GLU A 18 -17.53 -4.79 -2.94
CA GLU A 18 -18.89 -5.24 -2.60
C GLU A 18 -19.07 -5.39 -1.08
N ALA A 19 -18.09 -5.99 -0.39
CA ALA A 19 -18.11 -6.14 1.06
C ALA A 19 -18.01 -4.82 1.83
N LEU A 20 -17.31 -3.82 1.29
CA LEU A 20 -17.21 -2.47 1.88
C LEU A 20 -18.56 -1.75 1.83
N GLY A 21 -19.37 -1.98 0.79
CA GLY A 21 -20.69 -1.36 0.62
C GLY A 21 -20.66 0.17 0.43
N GLY A 22 -19.48 0.72 0.15
CA GLY A 22 -19.23 2.15 0.04
C GLY A 22 -17.73 2.47 -0.04
N GLN A 23 -17.41 3.75 -0.10
CA GLN A 23 -16.03 4.21 -0.20
C GLN A 23 -15.40 4.38 1.20
N PRO A 24 -14.30 3.68 1.54
CA PRO A 24 -13.65 3.81 2.83
C PRO A 24 -12.92 5.15 3.01
N ASP A 25 -12.76 5.52 4.29
CA ASP A 25 -11.87 6.60 4.74
C ASP A 25 -10.39 6.27 4.58
N VAL A 26 -10.02 5.01 4.81
CA VAL A 26 -8.63 4.57 4.88
C VAL A 26 -8.47 3.21 4.23
N VAL A 27 -7.40 3.05 3.45
CA VAL A 27 -6.86 1.76 3.01
C VAL A 27 -5.50 1.54 3.67
N LEU A 28 -5.36 0.41 4.37
CA LEU A 28 -4.14 0.02 5.09
C LEU A 28 -3.62 -1.29 4.49
N SER A 29 -2.33 -1.34 4.17
CA SER A 29 -1.66 -2.56 3.71
C SER A 29 -0.40 -2.83 4.53
N ASP A 30 -0.38 -3.99 5.19
CA ASP A 30 0.83 -4.53 5.85
C ASP A 30 1.41 -5.73 5.08
N MET A 31 1.07 -5.86 3.79
CA MET A 31 1.53 -6.95 2.96
C MET A 31 3.06 -6.92 2.79
N ALA A 32 3.67 -8.11 2.81
CA ALA A 32 5.06 -8.32 2.46
C ALA A 32 5.22 -9.68 1.78
N ALA A 33 6.08 -9.75 0.78
CA ALA A 33 6.37 -11.02 0.13
C ALA A 33 7.25 -11.89 1.04
N PRO A 34 7.07 -13.22 1.05
CA PRO A 34 8.00 -14.13 1.72
C PRO A 34 9.43 -13.90 1.23
N THR A 35 10.36 -13.76 2.17
CA THR A 35 11.77 -13.48 1.85
C THR A 35 12.43 -14.70 1.22
N THR A 36 13.17 -14.45 0.15
CA THR A 36 14.03 -15.44 -0.54
C THR A 36 15.46 -15.39 -0.04
N GLY A 37 15.82 -14.34 0.72
CA GLY A 37 17.18 -14.04 1.14
C GLY A 37 17.95 -13.19 0.12
N HIS A 38 17.42 -13.02 -1.09
CA HIS A 38 17.98 -12.11 -2.08
C HIS A 38 17.30 -10.74 -2.00
N ARG A 39 17.97 -9.80 -1.33
CA ARG A 39 17.45 -8.45 -1.03
C ARG A 39 16.76 -7.75 -2.20
N ARG A 40 17.35 -7.80 -3.41
CA ARG A 40 16.79 -7.13 -4.59
C ARG A 40 15.48 -7.78 -5.05
N THR A 41 15.42 -9.11 -5.08
CA THR A 41 14.19 -9.84 -5.41
C THR A 41 13.11 -9.60 -4.37
N ASP A 42 13.47 -9.65 -3.08
CA ASP A 42 12.54 -9.43 -1.97
C ASP A 42 11.97 -8.00 -1.99
N HIS A 43 12.81 -7.01 -2.31
CA HIS A 43 12.38 -5.63 -2.52
C HIS A 43 11.38 -5.52 -3.67
N LEU A 44 11.69 -6.06 -4.86
CA LEU A 44 10.79 -5.99 -6.02
C LEU A 44 9.43 -6.65 -5.76
N ARG A 45 9.41 -7.82 -5.10
CA ARG A 45 8.16 -8.54 -4.79
C ARG A 45 7.30 -7.78 -3.79
N THR A 46 7.90 -7.13 -2.81
CA THR A 46 7.16 -6.34 -1.82
C THR A 46 6.69 -5.02 -2.43
N MET A 47 7.50 -4.39 -3.28
CA MET A 47 7.09 -3.20 -4.03
C MET A 47 5.87 -3.49 -4.90
N HIS A 48 5.83 -4.64 -5.58
CA HIS A 48 4.66 -5.05 -6.34
C HIS A 48 3.38 -5.13 -5.47
N LEU A 49 3.46 -5.68 -4.27
CA LEU A 49 2.31 -5.71 -3.34
C LEU A 49 1.88 -4.29 -2.90
N CYS A 50 2.83 -3.38 -2.72
CA CYS A 50 2.54 -1.98 -2.40
C CYS A 50 1.87 -1.25 -3.58
N GLU A 51 2.30 -1.54 -4.82
CA GLU A 51 1.70 -1.00 -6.05
C GLU A 51 0.26 -1.48 -6.21
N VAL A 52 0.00 -2.79 -6.05
CA VAL A 52 -1.35 -3.35 -6.13
C VAL A 52 -2.26 -2.77 -5.04
N ALA A 53 -1.73 -2.56 -3.82
CA ALA A 53 -2.48 -1.92 -2.76
C ALA A 53 -2.81 -0.44 -3.06
N ALA A 54 -1.86 0.29 -3.65
CA ALA A 54 -2.08 1.67 -4.05
C ALA A 54 -3.11 1.79 -5.17
N ASP A 55 -3.03 0.92 -6.18
CA ASP A 55 -4.01 0.84 -7.26
C ASP A 55 -5.42 0.59 -6.71
N PHE A 56 -5.59 -0.40 -5.83
CA PHE A 56 -6.86 -0.63 -5.15
C PHE A 56 -7.34 0.60 -4.39
N ALA A 57 -6.46 1.27 -3.64
CA ALA A 57 -6.80 2.46 -2.88
C ALA A 57 -7.32 3.60 -3.76
N LEU A 58 -6.72 3.82 -4.93
CA LEU A 58 -7.17 4.84 -5.89
C LEU A 58 -8.58 4.56 -6.43
N HIS A 59 -8.98 3.29 -6.52
CA HIS A 59 -10.30 2.91 -7.02
C HIS A 59 -11.41 2.98 -5.96
N VAL A 60 -11.07 2.74 -4.68
CA VAL A 60 -12.11 2.60 -3.63
C VAL A 60 -12.18 3.79 -2.68
N LEU A 61 -11.09 4.52 -2.45
CA LEU A 61 -11.07 5.60 -1.46
C LEU A 61 -12.07 6.70 -1.82
N LYS A 62 -12.71 7.25 -0.79
CA LYS A 62 -13.47 8.49 -0.94
C LYS A 62 -12.52 9.70 -1.04
N PRO A 63 -12.94 10.80 -1.69
CA PRO A 63 -12.21 12.07 -1.62
C PRO A 63 -11.95 12.47 -0.16
N GLY A 64 -10.71 12.88 0.13
CA GLY A 64 -10.21 13.14 1.48
C GLY A 64 -9.65 11.91 2.20
N GLY A 65 -9.84 10.70 1.67
CA GLY A 65 -9.35 9.45 2.26
C GLY A 65 -7.83 9.31 2.28
N HIS A 66 -7.33 8.27 2.95
CA HIS A 66 -5.90 8.07 3.21
C HIS A 66 -5.44 6.66 2.84
N PHE A 67 -4.19 6.54 2.42
CA PHE A 67 -3.54 5.27 2.12
C PHE A 67 -2.26 5.13 2.94
N LEU A 68 -2.07 3.97 3.58
CA LEU A 68 -0.84 3.62 4.28
C LEU A 68 -0.43 2.21 3.84
N ALA A 69 0.80 2.06 3.35
CA ALA A 69 1.33 0.75 3.00
C ALA A 69 2.76 0.55 3.50
N LYS A 70 3.06 -0.66 3.94
CA LYS A 70 4.42 -1.10 4.25
C LYS A 70 5.25 -1.16 2.97
N THR A 71 6.48 -0.67 3.05
CA THR A 71 7.49 -0.69 2.00
C THR A 71 8.87 -1.01 2.59
N PHE A 72 9.85 -1.24 1.73
CA PHE A 72 11.26 -1.43 2.12
C PHE A 72 12.13 -0.34 1.49
N GLN A 73 13.10 0.18 2.25
CA GLN A 73 14.13 1.08 1.71
C GLN A 73 14.89 0.40 0.55
N GLY A 74 14.89 1.01 -0.64
CA GLY A 74 15.58 0.38 -1.79
C GLY A 74 15.55 1.10 -3.14
N GLY A 75 14.82 2.21 -3.29
CA GLY A 75 14.94 3.08 -4.47
C GLY A 75 14.09 2.70 -5.69
N ALA A 76 13.26 1.66 -5.64
CA ALA A 76 12.32 1.32 -6.72
C ALA A 76 10.92 1.94 -6.55
N GLU A 77 10.81 3.06 -5.84
CA GLU A 77 9.52 3.67 -5.47
C GLU A 77 9.17 4.91 -6.31
N ASN A 78 10.02 5.35 -7.25
CA ASN A 78 9.84 6.65 -7.90
C ASN A 78 8.52 6.76 -8.69
N GLU A 79 8.13 5.70 -9.39
CA GLU A 79 6.88 5.67 -10.15
C GLU A 79 5.68 5.65 -9.21
N LEU A 80 5.69 4.78 -8.20
CA LEU A 80 4.67 4.73 -7.16
C LEU A 80 4.53 6.06 -6.40
N LEU A 81 5.63 6.66 -5.98
CA LEU A 81 5.65 7.96 -5.32
C LEU A 81 5.08 9.07 -6.22
N SER A 82 5.40 9.03 -7.52
CA SER A 82 4.84 9.98 -8.49
C SER A 82 3.34 9.80 -8.63
N LEU A 83 2.86 8.56 -8.77
CA LEU A 83 1.44 8.22 -8.79
C LEU A 83 0.72 8.71 -7.52
N LEU A 84 1.28 8.42 -6.34
CA LEU A 84 0.70 8.86 -5.07
C LEU A 84 0.69 10.40 -4.94
N LYS A 85 1.76 11.10 -5.34
CA LYS A 85 1.80 12.58 -5.29
C LYS A 85 0.82 13.23 -6.26
N GLN A 86 0.55 12.60 -7.41
CA GLN A 86 -0.47 13.07 -8.35
C GLN A 86 -1.87 12.98 -7.74
N ASN A 87 -2.17 11.89 -7.03
CA ASN A 87 -3.52 11.57 -6.55
C ASN A 87 -3.82 12.00 -5.11
N PHE A 88 -2.81 12.26 -4.29
CA PHE A 88 -2.96 12.65 -2.88
C PHE A 88 -2.36 14.05 -2.63
N ARG A 89 -2.80 14.75 -1.58
CA ARG A 89 -2.25 16.08 -1.26
C ARG A 89 -0.83 16.02 -0.70
N SER A 90 -0.49 14.99 0.06
CA SER A 90 0.86 14.80 0.56
C SER A 90 1.21 13.32 0.70
N VAL A 91 2.50 13.00 0.57
CA VAL A 91 3.04 11.64 0.69
C VAL A 91 4.27 11.69 1.59
N HIS A 92 4.31 10.83 2.60
CA HIS A 92 5.35 10.81 3.63
C HIS A 92 5.90 9.40 3.79
N HIS A 93 7.22 9.30 3.93
CA HIS A 93 7.86 8.11 4.47
C HIS A 93 7.76 8.13 5.99
N VAL A 94 7.24 7.07 6.59
CA VAL A 94 7.00 6.95 8.03
C VAL A 94 7.74 5.73 8.57
N LYS A 95 8.70 5.95 9.48
CA LYS A 95 9.29 4.87 10.29
C LYS A 95 8.59 4.84 11.65
N PRO A 96 7.88 3.77 12.01
CA PRO A 96 7.18 3.70 13.29
C PRO A 96 8.19 3.77 14.46
N PRO A 97 7.88 4.48 15.57
CA PRO A 97 8.75 4.52 16.76
C PRO A 97 9.00 3.14 17.39
N ALA A 98 8.07 2.19 17.19
CA ALA A 98 8.20 0.82 17.66
C ALA A 98 9.06 -0.07 16.76
N SER A 99 9.48 0.42 15.58
CA SER A 99 10.35 -0.32 14.67
C SER A 99 11.78 -0.32 15.21
N ARG A 100 12.44 -1.48 15.19
CA ARG A 100 13.85 -1.60 15.61
C ARG A 100 14.73 -0.79 14.65
N ASP A 101 15.85 -0.24 15.15
CA ASP A 101 16.76 0.55 14.32
C ASP A 101 17.28 -0.23 13.12
N GLU A 102 17.58 -1.51 13.32
CA GLU A 102 18.01 -2.48 12.31
C GLU A 102 16.93 -2.91 11.31
N SER A 103 15.66 -2.56 11.57
CA SER A 103 14.57 -2.87 10.64
C SER A 103 14.60 -1.92 9.44
N VAL A 104 14.51 -2.53 8.27
CA VAL A 104 14.33 -1.86 6.98
C VAL A 104 12.87 -1.51 6.68
N GLU A 105 11.95 -1.82 7.61
CA GLU A 105 10.53 -1.52 7.47
C GLU A 105 10.26 -0.02 7.55
N LEU A 106 9.62 0.46 6.50
CA LEU A 106 9.17 1.83 6.33
C LEU A 106 7.72 1.78 5.83
N TYR A 107 6.97 2.86 6.02
CA TYR A 107 5.63 2.98 5.48
C TYR A 107 5.53 4.18 4.57
N LEU A 108 4.74 4.07 3.51
CA LEU A 108 4.30 5.19 2.69
C LEU A 108 2.92 5.62 3.15
N LEU A 109 2.83 6.84 3.68
CA LEU A 109 1.57 7.48 4.06
C LEU A 109 1.19 8.51 3.01
N ALA A 110 0.15 8.24 2.24
CA ALA A 110 -0.46 9.19 1.31
C ALA A 110 -1.76 9.75 1.93
N LYS A 111 -1.82 11.08 2.07
CA LYS A 111 -2.91 11.78 2.77
C LYS A 111 -3.76 12.61 1.82
N GLU A 112 -5.04 12.66 2.15
CA GLU A 112 -6.09 13.42 1.47
C GLU A 112 -6.16 13.11 -0.03
N PHE A 113 -6.79 11.98 -0.35
CA PHE A 113 -7.07 11.56 -1.71
C PHE A 113 -7.88 12.63 -2.44
N LYS A 114 -7.46 12.99 -3.66
CA LYS A 114 -8.06 14.10 -4.42
C LYS A 114 -9.37 13.72 -5.09
N GLY A 115 -9.53 12.45 -5.48
CA GLY A 115 -10.64 11.99 -6.32
C GLY A 115 -10.40 12.23 -7.80
#